data_AF-A0A946RG82-F1
#
_entry.id   AF-A0A946RG82-F1
#
_cell.length_a   1.000
_cell.length_b   1.000
_cell.length_c   1.000
_cell.angle_alpha   90.00
_cell.angle_beta   90.00
_cell.angle_gamma   90.00
#
_symmetry.space_group_name_H-M   'P 1'
#
loop_
_entity.id
_entity.type
_entity.pdbx_description
1 polymer ?
#
loop_
_entity_poly.entity_id
_entity_poly.type
_entity_poly.pdbx_seq_one_letter_code
_entity_poly.pdbx_strand_id
1 'polypeptide(L)'
;MKKEKNKTYESILEELENIISKLNSSNIPIENSIKLYEDGVRLSNEADKELLAIEKNIQKIKKVKVIDTKSINIEKSFIEIDKIIENLEDEEISINEAESYYKKALLIIFNIESYLKKAKSVIKKYEQ
;
A
#
# COMPACT_ATOMS: atom_id res chain seq x y z
N MET A 1 -6.44 -24.14 -21.43
CA MET A 1 -5.87 -23.68 -20.14
C MET A 1 -6.38 -22.28 -19.89
N LYS A 2 -7.30 -22.10 -18.92
CA LYS A 2 -7.86 -20.78 -18.60
C LYS A 2 -6.78 -19.96 -17.89
N LYS A 3 -6.40 -18.82 -18.45
CA LYS A 3 -5.54 -17.83 -17.78
C LYS A 3 -6.25 -17.42 -16.48
N GLU A 4 -5.67 -17.76 -15.34
CA GLU A 4 -6.06 -17.16 -14.06
C GLU A 4 -5.82 -15.66 -14.20
N LYS A 5 -6.90 -14.88 -14.13
CA LYS A 5 -6.81 -13.44 -13.93
C LYS A 5 -6.28 -13.26 -12.51
N ASN A 6 -5.13 -12.61 -12.34
CA ASN A 6 -4.67 -12.18 -11.02
C ASN A 6 -5.82 -11.43 -10.35
N LYS A 7 -6.30 -11.91 -9.20
CA LYS A 7 -7.30 -11.20 -8.41
C LYS A 7 -6.66 -9.92 -7.89
N THR A 8 -7.33 -8.80 -8.10
CA THR A 8 -6.90 -7.52 -7.55
C THR A 8 -7.22 -7.48 -6.06
N TYR A 9 -6.51 -6.63 -5.31
CA TYR A 9 -6.77 -6.43 -3.89
C TYR A 9 -8.25 -6.11 -3.59
N GLU A 10 -8.88 -5.25 -4.39
CA GLU A 10 -10.33 -4.96 -4.33
C GLU A 10 -11.19 -6.22 -4.49
N SER A 11 -10.91 -7.06 -5.50
CA SER A 11 -11.67 -8.29 -5.73
C SER A 11 -11.54 -9.28 -4.58
N ILE A 12 -10.40 -9.30 -3.88
CA ILE A 12 -10.19 -10.15 -2.71
C ILE A 12 -10.99 -9.63 -1.51
N LEU A 13 -11.07 -8.31 -1.34
CA LEU A 13 -11.87 -7.68 -0.28
C LEU A 13 -13.37 -7.89 -0.50
N GLU A 14 -13.89 -7.72 -1.72
CA GLU A 14 -15.30 -8.01 -2.03
C GLU A 14 -15.67 -9.46 -1.72
N GLU A 15 -14.78 -10.42 -1.99
CA GLU A 15 -15.01 -11.82 -1.66
C GLU A 15 -14.97 -12.08 -0.15
N LEU A 16 -14.06 -11.41 0.58
CA LEU A 16 -14.00 -11.48 2.05
C LEU A 16 -15.26 -10.91 2.71
N GLU A 17 -15.75 -9.75 2.25
CA GLU A 17 -17.00 -9.16 2.73
C GLU A 17 -18.19 -10.09 2.52
N ASN A 18 -18.25 -10.75 1.36
CA ASN A 18 -19.26 -11.76 1.06
C ASN A 18 -19.16 -12.98 2.00
N ILE A 19 -17.96 -13.42 2.34
CA ILE A 19 -17.75 -14.51 3.31
C ILE A 19 -18.22 -14.08 4.71
N ILE A 20 -17.85 -12.87 5.15
CA ILE A 20 -18.26 -12.32 6.46
C ILE A 20 -19.79 -12.21 6.53
N SER A 21 -20.43 -11.69 5.48
CA SER A 21 -21.90 -11.59 5.38
C SER A 21 -22.58 -12.96 5.49
N LYS A 22 -22.02 -13.99 4.84
CA LYS A 22 -22.50 -15.37 4.99
C LYS A 22 -22.30 -15.87 6.41
N LEU A 23 -21.09 -15.76 6.97
CA LEU A 23 -20.79 -16.21 8.33
C LEU A 23 -21.70 -15.57 9.40
N ASN A 24 -22.14 -14.33 9.19
CA ASN A 24 -23.07 -13.62 10.07
C ASN A 24 -24.54 -14.01 9.88
N SER A 25 -24.88 -14.81 8.87
CA SER A 25 -26.24 -15.30 8.68
C SER A 25 -26.61 -16.33 9.74
N SER A 26 -27.78 -16.16 10.36
CA SER A 26 -28.24 -16.88 11.55
C SER A 26 -28.55 -18.38 11.36
N ASN A 27 -28.33 -18.95 10.17
CA ASN A 27 -28.73 -20.32 9.85
C ASN A 27 -27.71 -21.10 8.99
N ILE A 28 -26.41 -20.84 9.16
CA ILE A 28 -25.35 -21.60 8.47
C ILE A 28 -25.00 -22.89 9.25
N PRO A 29 -25.01 -24.06 8.59
CA PRO A 29 -24.50 -25.31 9.17
C PRO A 29 -23.02 -25.20 9.54
N ILE A 30 -22.62 -25.83 10.66
CA ILE A 30 -21.26 -25.72 11.19
C ILE A 30 -20.16 -26.12 10.18
N GLU A 31 -20.40 -27.16 9.39
CA GLU A 31 -19.46 -27.60 8.34
C GLU A 31 -19.26 -26.53 7.25
N ASN A 32 -20.30 -25.76 6.94
CA ASN A 32 -20.23 -24.67 5.99
C ASN A 32 -19.55 -23.43 6.60
N SER A 33 -19.76 -23.17 7.90
CA SER A 33 -19.06 -22.10 8.62
C SER A 33 -17.55 -22.34 8.65
N ILE A 34 -17.12 -23.60 8.87
CA ILE A 34 -15.70 -23.98 8.86
C ILE A 34 -15.08 -23.73 7.49
N LYS A 35 -15.76 -24.17 6.41
CA LYS A 35 -15.28 -23.92 5.04
C LYS A 35 -15.17 -22.44 4.70
N LEU A 36 -16.20 -21.65 5.06
CA LEU A 36 -16.20 -20.21 4.85
C LEU A 36 -15.07 -19.52 5.63
N TYR A 37 -14.79 -19.98 6.84
CA TYR A 37 -13.66 -19.49 7.62
C TYR A 37 -12.31 -19.83 6.98
N GLU A 38 -12.10 -21.07 6.55
CA GLU A 38 -10.88 -21.50 5.85
C GLU A 38 -10.67 -20.72 4.54
N ASP A 39 -11.75 -20.50 3.78
CA ASP A 39 -11.73 -19.69 2.57
C ASP A 39 -11.40 -18.21 2.88
N GLY A 40 -11.95 -17.66 3.97
CA GLY A 40 -11.63 -16.32 4.45
C GLY A 40 -10.16 -16.17 4.85
N VAL A 41 -9.62 -17.14 5.59
CA VAL A 41 -8.18 -17.16 5.95
C VAL A 41 -7.32 -17.24 4.69
N ARG A 42 -7.70 -18.04 3.70
CA ARG A 42 -6.98 -18.11 2.42
C ARG A 42 -6.98 -16.76 1.69
N LEU A 43 -8.14 -16.13 1.56
CA LEU A 43 -8.28 -14.82 0.91
C LEU A 43 -7.52 -13.72 1.65
N SER A 44 -7.52 -13.72 2.99
CA SER A 44 -6.72 -12.77 3.77
C SER A 44 -5.23 -12.91 3.47
N ASN A 45 -4.72 -14.14 3.38
CA ASN A 45 -3.33 -14.39 3.01
C ASN A 45 -3.01 -13.98 1.55
N GLU A 46 -3.99 -14.03 0.65
CA GLU A 46 -3.85 -13.53 -0.72
C GLU A 46 -3.82 -12.01 -0.77
N ALA A 47 -4.64 -11.33 0.03
CA ALA A 47 -4.64 -9.88 0.19
C ALA A 47 -3.27 -9.37 0.68
N ASP A 48 -2.72 -10.01 1.72
CA ASP A 48 -1.38 -9.69 2.25
C ASP A 48 -0.28 -9.84 1.19
N LYS A 49 -0.36 -10.89 0.37
CA LYS A 49 0.61 -11.12 -0.72
C LYS A 49 0.53 -10.05 -1.78
N GLU A 50 -0.68 -9.61 -2.14
CA GLU A 50 -0.88 -8.57 -3.14
C GLU A 50 -0.36 -7.22 -2.62
N LEU A 51 -0.63 -6.87 -1.36
CA LEU A 51 -0.05 -5.69 -0.70
C LEU A 51 1.49 -5.74 -0.71
N LEU A 52 2.09 -6.85 -0.30
CA LEU A 52 3.54 -7.03 -0.34
C LEU A 52 4.11 -6.93 -1.75
N ALA A 53 3.37 -7.36 -2.78
CA ALA A 53 3.78 -7.23 -4.17
C ALA A 53 3.76 -5.78 -4.62
N ILE A 54 2.73 -5.02 -4.25
CA ILE A 54 2.63 -3.57 -4.50
C ILE A 54 3.80 -2.85 -3.81
N GLU A 55 4.04 -3.11 -2.53
CA GLU A 55 5.17 -2.56 -1.77
C GLU A 55 6.52 -2.85 -2.44
N LYS A 56 6.76 -4.11 -2.84
CA LYS A 56 8.00 -4.51 -3.52
C LYS A 56 8.16 -3.83 -4.88
N ASN A 57 7.08 -3.67 -5.64
CA ASN A 57 7.13 -2.97 -6.92
C ASN A 57 7.50 -1.49 -6.73
N ILE A 58 6.98 -0.86 -5.68
CA ILE A 58 7.36 0.50 -5.29
C ILE A 58 8.82 0.56 -4.83
N GLN A 59 9.31 -0.42 -4.06
CA GLN A 59 10.73 -0.50 -3.69
C GLN A 59 11.64 -0.68 -4.92
N LYS A 60 11.19 -1.33 -5.99
CA LYS A 60 11.94 -1.41 -7.25
C LYS A 60 12.01 -0.03 -7.94
N ILE A 61 10.97 0.79 -7.85
CA ILE A 61 11.00 2.18 -8.33
C ILE A 61 12.07 2.98 -7.57
N LYS A 62 12.29 2.74 -6.26
CA LYS A 62 13.39 3.36 -5.49
C LYS A 62 14.79 3.11 -6.08
N LYS A 63 15.00 2.03 -6.85
CA LYS A 63 16.30 1.74 -7.48
C LYS A 63 16.51 2.42 -8.84
N VAL A 64 15.43 2.77 -9.56
CA VAL A 64 15.51 3.20 -10.97
C VAL A 64 15.44 4.72 -11.13
N LYS A 65 14.91 5.46 -10.16
CA LYS A 65 14.83 6.92 -10.24
C LYS A 65 15.69 7.57 -9.16
N VAL A 66 16.98 7.73 -9.43
CA VAL A 66 17.72 8.85 -8.83
C VAL A 66 17.13 10.11 -9.46
N ILE A 67 16.07 10.65 -8.86
CA ILE A 67 15.63 12.00 -9.15
C ILE A 67 16.73 12.88 -8.55
N ASP A 68 17.53 13.51 -9.42
CA ASP A 68 18.50 14.53 -9.03
C ASP A 68 17.73 15.79 -8.62
N THR A 69 17.10 15.75 -7.45
CA THR A 69 16.42 16.90 -6.86
C THR A 69 17.49 17.92 -6.46
N LYS A 70 17.69 18.93 -7.31
CA LYS A 70 18.61 20.05 -7.06
C LYS A 70 18.24 20.84 -5.79
N SER A 71 16.96 20.92 -5.46
CA SER A 71 16.46 21.48 -4.20
C SER A 71 15.17 20.78 -3.79
N ILE A 72 14.93 20.71 -2.47
CA ILE A 72 13.68 20.24 -1.86
C ILE A 72 13.21 21.29 -0.87
N ASN A 73 11.89 21.52 -0.79
CA ASN A 73 11.28 22.31 0.27
C ASN A 73 10.63 21.35 1.27
N ILE A 74 11.33 21.11 2.37
CA ILE A 74 10.93 20.11 3.38
C ILE A 74 9.62 20.49 4.07
N GLU A 75 9.43 21.78 4.38
CA GLU A 75 8.18 22.27 5.01
C GLU A 75 6.97 22.01 4.12
N LYS A 76 7.07 22.31 2.82
CA LYS A 76 6.01 21.99 1.86
C LYS A 76 5.74 20.49 1.77
N SER A 77 6.78 19.67 1.81
CA SER A 77 6.63 18.22 1.81
C SER A 77 5.89 17.70 3.04
N PHE A 78 6.11 18.27 4.22
CA PHE A 78 5.33 17.93 5.41
C PHE A 78 3.87 18.35 5.28
N ILE A 79 3.61 19.59 4.83
CA ILE A 79 2.24 20.07 4.60
C ILE A 79 1.49 19.16 3.61
N GLU A 80 2.16 18.67 2.57
CA GLU A 80 1.57 17.72 1.63
C GLU A 80 1.29 16.36 2.26
N ILE A 81 2.16 15.86 3.15
CA ILE A 81 1.94 14.62 3.90
C ILE A 81 0.75 14.79 4.86
N ASP A 82 0.65 15.89 5.60
CA ASP A 82 -0.47 16.15 6.52
C ASP A 82 -1.80 16.12 5.76
N LYS A 83 -1.87 16.79 4.60
CA LYS A 83 -3.05 16.73 3.72
C LYS A 83 -3.35 15.33 3.22
N ILE A 84 -2.33 14.54 2.92
CA ILE A 84 -2.53 13.15 2.50
C ILE A 84 -3.15 12.34 3.66
N ILE A 85 -2.68 12.53 4.88
CA ILE A 85 -3.23 11.89 6.07
C ILE A 85 -4.69 12.30 6.27
N GLU A 86 -5.01 13.60 6.22
CA GLU A 86 -6.39 14.10 6.30
C GLU A 86 -7.31 13.45 5.26
N ASN A 87 -6.84 13.27 4.01
CA ASN A 87 -7.63 12.62 2.97
C ASN A 87 -7.77 11.10 3.20
N LEU A 88 -6.81 10.45 3.85
CA LEU A 88 -6.88 9.02 4.18
C LEU A 88 -7.80 8.71 5.36
N GLU A 89 -8.16 9.71 6.15
CA GLU A 89 -9.12 9.59 7.27
C GLU A 89 -10.58 9.67 6.82
N ASP A 90 -10.85 9.96 5.55
CA ASP A 90 -12.21 9.98 4.98
C ASP A 90 -12.83 8.57 4.98
N GLU A 91 -13.93 8.40 5.72
CA GLU A 91 -14.64 7.10 5.84
C GLU A 91 -15.26 6.63 4.51
N GLU A 92 -15.46 7.52 3.54
CA GLU A 92 -15.99 7.20 2.21
C GLU A 92 -14.92 7.00 1.14
N ILE A 93 -13.63 7.06 1.50
CA ILE A 93 -12.54 6.94 0.52
C ILE A 93 -12.54 5.57 -0.19
N SER A 94 -12.40 5.58 -1.52
CA SER A 94 -12.21 4.33 -2.25
C SER A 94 -10.80 3.76 -2.04
N ILE A 95 -10.66 2.44 -2.11
CA ILE A 95 -9.36 1.75 -1.99
C ILE A 95 -8.36 2.26 -3.05
N ASN A 96 -8.83 2.50 -4.27
CA ASN A 96 -8.00 3.05 -5.34
C ASN A 96 -7.48 4.48 -5.03
N GLU A 97 -8.30 5.31 -4.38
CA GLU A 97 -7.88 6.64 -3.93
C GLU A 97 -6.89 6.56 -2.77
N ALA A 98 -7.15 5.70 -1.79
CA ALA A 98 -6.23 5.45 -0.69
C ALA A 98 -4.87 4.96 -1.18
N GLU A 99 -4.84 4.02 -2.14
CA GLU A 99 -3.61 3.54 -2.77
C GLU A 99 -2.87 4.68 -3.51
N SER A 100 -3.61 5.56 -4.19
CA SER A 100 -3.05 6.73 -4.87
C SER A 100 -2.40 7.71 -3.88
N TYR A 101 -3.06 8.01 -2.77
CA TYR A 101 -2.53 8.86 -1.70
C TYR A 101 -1.30 8.25 -1.04
N TYR A 102 -1.33 6.95 -0.75
CA TYR A 102 -0.18 6.24 -0.21
C TYR A 102 1.04 6.30 -1.15
N LYS A 103 0.83 6.08 -2.47
CA LYS A 103 1.88 6.23 -3.49
C LYS A 103 2.45 7.65 -3.53
N LYS A 104 1.62 8.69 -3.37
CA LYS A 104 2.08 10.09 -3.30
C LYS A 104 2.95 10.34 -2.06
N ALA A 105 2.53 9.88 -0.88
CA ALA A 105 3.31 10.01 0.35
C ALA A 105 4.68 9.35 0.24
N LEU A 106 4.74 8.14 -0.30
CA LEU A 106 5.98 7.41 -0.52
C LEU A 106 6.95 8.13 -1.46
N LEU A 107 6.43 8.80 -2.50
CA LEU A 107 7.25 9.61 -3.41
C LEU A 107 7.88 10.81 -2.70
N ILE A 108 7.11 11.49 -1.83
CA ILE A 108 7.60 12.61 -1.02
C ILE A 108 8.73 12.14 -0.09
N ILE A 109 8.50 11.05 0.66
CA ILE A 109 9.51 10.46 1.54
C ILE A 109 10.77 10.11 0.77
N PHE A 110 10.63 9.47 -0.39
CA PHE A 110 11.77 9.10 -1.22
C PHE A 110 12.60 10.32 -1.67
N ASN A 111 11.95 11.42 -2.02
CA ASN A 111 12.65 12.65 -2.41
C ASN A 111 13.44 13.25 -1.24
N ILE A 112 12.87 13.24 -0.03
CA ILE A 112 13.56 13.67 1.20
C ILE A 112 14.75 12.76 1.49
N GLU A 113 14.56 11.44 1.48
CA GLU A 113 15.63 10.44 1.68
C GLU A 113 16.80 10.66 0.70
N SER A 114 16.48 10.88 -0.58
CA SER A 114 17.47 11.13 -1.64
C SER A 114 18.27 12.41 -1.36
N TYR A 115 17.59 13.50 -0.97
CA TYR A 115 18.25 14.77 -0.66
C TYR A 115 19.16 14.66 0.56
N LEU A 116 18.71 14.01 1.63
CA LEU A 116 19.53 13.76 2.82
C LEU A 116 20.75 12.87 2.51
N LYS A 117 20.59 11.86 1.65
CA LYS A 117 21.71 11.03 1.17
C LYS A 117 22.75 11.85 0.42
N LYS A 118 22.33 12.84 -0.38
CA LYS A 118 23.21 13.79 -1.06
C LYS A 118 23.98 14.63 -0.05
N ALA A 119 23.30 15.20 0.95
CA ALA A 119 23.94 15.98 2.02
C ALA A 119 25.00 15.14 2.78
N LYS A 120 24.65 13.90 3.16
CA LYS A 120 25.59 12.97 3.80
C LYS A 120 26.81 12.68 2.94
N SER A 121 26.62 12.51 1.63
CA SER A 121 27.71 12.26 0.68
C SER A 121 28.63 13.48 0.50
N VAL A 122 28.10 14.70 0.65
CA VAL A 122 28.89 15.94 0.66
C VAL A 122 29.72 16.03 1.94
N ILE A 123 29.13 15.79 3.11
CA ILE A 123 29.84 15.82 4.41
C ILE A 123 30.98 14.81 4.44
N LYS A 124 30.76 13.58 3.94
CA LYS A 124 31.78 12.53 3.90
C LYS A 124 33.07 12.93 3.18
N LYS A 125 33.03 13.90 2.27
CA LYS A 125 34.23 14.42 1.57
C LYS A 125 35.17 15.22 2.47
N TYR A 126 34.66 15.71 3.61
CA TYR A 126 35.42 16.50 4.59
C TYR A 126 35.90 15.66 5.78
N GLU A 127 35.52 14.38 5.85
CA GLU A 127 35.97 13.42 6.86
C GLU A 127 37.25 12.66 6.43
N GLN A 128 37.81 12.99 5.25
CA GLN A 128 39.04 12.41 4.69
C GLN A 128 40.24 13.34 4.88
#